data_AF-A0A9X0TME8-F1
#
_entry.id   AF-A0A9X0TME8-F1
#
_cell.length_a   1.000
_cell.length_b   1.000
_cell.length_c   1.000
_cell.angle_alpha   90.00
_cell.angle_beta   90.00
_cell.angle_gamma   90.00
#
_symmetry.space_group_name_H-M   'P 1'
#
loop_
_entity.id
_entity.type
_entity.pdbx_description
1 polymer ?
#
loop_
_entity_poly.entity_id
_entity_poly.type
_entity_poly.pdbx_seq_one_letter_code
_entity_poly.pdbx_strand_id
1 'polypeptide(L)'
;MALPKNGKPTASQVVEWAKDLAKRHGGVDVDGYYGYQCWDLPNYILKKYWGFTTWGNANAMSQKSNYRGYDFKIFRNTPSFVPKPGDWAVWAGSNPGHVNIVVGPSTKNYFYAVNQNWRNNNNYVGSKATLEKHDYNGVTHFVRPPYKKETTEDDHNPITPQIDPNPNQKPEEPRWKNIKKVEYTLFSSVLDQKLQYIDHSVALGNVQEAPKGIYLKESAHLRSVKDLYIQRNKYIEEDEYPHAYVDREHVWMARPVNFEVPLHPGWLVVEVCGGLTENKRQFMLNQIRALIHAVWLLGWADLKLSKSSLKVDENIWRSMKDLIDYDLIKNGIPDNSKYEDVEKKLIEMYANRDKLLRETIYTTTTNTKIKIKSTTSVDGHASSSTTINGHSVHQNNNTPKIVAEKSRFTFTQALNAQMSRGNPKKSVGYGWINATRQQTSDAMNPKTIWDSSTQRYQMLNLGKYQGVPVKKLNQLLNGKGTLHNQGKAFADACKKYNLNEIYLIAHAILESGNGKSYFASGKTGVYNYFGIGAFDNNPNNAIPFARSHGWTSPAKAIIGGAKFVREGYINKGQNTLYRMRWNPKNPGYHQYATAIEWCQFQATTIANYYKRIGLRGVYFTRDQYR
;
A
#
# COMPACT_ATOMS: atom_id res chain seq x y z
N MET A 1 -16.37 40.14 3.00
CA MET A 1 -16.07 39.12 4.04
C MET A 1 -15.45 37.88 3.42
N ALA A 2 -14.60 37.17 4.17
CA ALA A 2 -13.87 36.01 3.67
C ALA A 2 -14.54 34.69 4.13
N LEU A 3 -14.73 33.74 3.21
CA LEU A 3 -15.17 32.38 3.54
C LEU A 3 -14.24 31.75 4.60
N PRO A 4 -14.76 30.97 5.56
CA PRO A 4 -14.02 30.46 6.73
C PRO A 4 -12.72 29.75 6.35
N LYS A 5 -11.67 29.96 7.15
CA LYS A 5 -10.34 29.36 6.88
C LYS A 5 -10.35 27.83 6.99
N ASN A 6 -11.17 27.27 7.89
CA ASN A 6 -11.25 25.83 8.17
C ASN A 6 -12.73 25.37 8.29
N GLY A 7 -12.99 24.12 7.93
CA GLY A 7 -14.34 23.54 7.95
C GLY A 7 -15.21 23.97 6.75
N LYS A 8 -16.30 23.25 6.49
CA LYS A 8 -17.26 23.64 5.45
C LYS A 8 -17.96 24.96 5.84
N PRO A 9 -18.21 25.88 4.91
CA PRO A 9 -18.94 27.11 5.19
C PRO A 9 -20.41 26.80 5.45
N THR A 10 -21.08 27.74 6.11
CA THR A 10 -22.54 27.82 6.12
C THR A 10 -23.04 28.45 4.81
N ALA A 11 -24.36 28.46 4.59
CA ALA A 11 -24.93 29.04 3.38
C ALA A 11 -24.79 30.57 3.40
N SER A 12 -25.06 31.20 4.56
CA SER A 12 -24.91 32.64 4.76
C SER A 12 -23.49 33.14 4.48
N GLN A 13 -22.47 32.41 4.96
CA GLN A 13 -21.06 32.75 4.70
C GLN A 13 -20.71 32.73 3.20
N VAL A 14 -21.30 31.82 2.43
CA VAL A 14 -21.12 31.77 0.97
C VAL A 14 -21.80 32.95 0.28
N VAL A 15 -23.01 33.30 0.72
CA VAL A 15 -23.80 34.41 0.21
C VAL A 15 -23.11 35.75 0.44
N GLU A 16 -22.61 35.99 1.66
CA GLU A 16 -21.87 37.19 2.03
C GLU A 16 -20.58 37.36 1.25
N TRP A 17 -19.80 36.28 1.11
CA TRP A 17 -18.59 36.28 0.31
C TRP A 17 -18.88 36.60 -1.17
N ALA A 18 -19.92 35.99 -1.74
CA ALA A 18 -20.30 36.25 -3.13
C ALA A 18 -20.73 37.73 -3.33
N LYS A 19 -21.59 38.25 -2.45
CA LYS A 19 -22.01 39.68 -2.48
C LYS A 19 -20.80 40.62 -2.36
N ASP A 20 -19.86 40.30 -1.47
CA ASP A 20 -18.62 41.07 -1.26
C ASP A 20 -17.65 40.98 -2.45
N LEU A 21 -17.55 39.81 -3.11
CA LEU A 21 -16.75 39.65 -4.33
C LEU A 21 -17.28 40.56 -5.46
N ALA A 22 -18.60 40.62 -5.63
CA ALA A 22 -19.25 41.50 -6.59
C ALA A 22 -19.08 42.99 -6.21
N LYS A 23 -19.33 43.36 -4.95
CA LYS A 23 -19.16 44.74 -4.46
C LYS A 23 -17.74 45.29 -4.71
N ARG A 24 -16.72 44.44 -4.53
CA ARG A 24 -15.31 44.78 -4.77
C ARG A 24 -14.88 44.69 -6.23
N HIS A 25 -15.79 44.41 -7.17
CA HIS A 25 -15.49 44.19 -8.59
C HIS A 25 -14.33 43.20 -8.79
N GLY A 26 -14.35 42.13 -7.99
CA GLY A 26 -13.38 41.04 -8.04
C GLY A 26 -13.85 39.90 -8.95
N GLY A 27 -13.01 38.89 -9.08
CA GLY A 27 -13.37 37.61 -9.70
C GLY A 27 -12.58 36.48 -9.07
N VAL A 28 -13.00 35.25 -9.34
CA VAL A 28 -12.23 34.04 -9.06
C VAL A 28 -11.92 33.34 -10.37
N ASP A 29 -10.67 32.94 -10.54
CA ASP A 29 -10.19 32.12 -11.64
C ASP A 29 -9.58 30.87 -10.98
N VAL A 30 -10.16 29.70 -11.26
CA VAL A 30 -9.92 28.47 -10.50
C VAL A 30 -8.99 27.52 -11.23
N ASP A 31 -8.97 27.55 -12.56
CA ASP A 31 -8.14 26.68 -13.41
C ASP A 31 -7.08 27.44 -14.23
N GLY A 32 -7.17 28.77 -14.33
CA GLY A 32 -6.28 29.63 -15.10
C GLY A 32 -6.69 29.80 -16.57
N TYR A 33 -7.87 29.33 -16.98
CA TYR A 33 -8.32 29.31 -18.37
C TYR A 33 -9.47 30.28 -18.62
N TYR A 34 -9.30 31.13 -19.63
CA TYR A 34 -10.28 32.14 -20.04
C TYR A 34 -10.68 33.13 -18.93
N GLY A 35 -9.87 33.28 -17.89
CA GLY A 35 -10.02 34.29 -16.83
C GLY A 35 -11.23 34.05 -15.92
N TYR A 36 -12.08 35.06 -15.77
CA TYR A 36 -13.19 35.01 -14.82
C TYR A 36 -14.45 34.39 -15.45
N GLN A 37 -14.54 33.04 -15.49
CA GLN A 37 -15.66 32.30 -16.06
C GLN A 37 -16.78 32.03 -15.05
N CYS A 38 -18.00 31.76 -15.52
CA CYS A 38 -19.14 31.47 -14.64
C CYS A 38 -18.93 30.18 -13.82
N TRP A 39 -18.26 29.20 -14.41
CA TRP A 39 -17.89 27.90 -13.82
C TRP A 39 -16.94 28.03 -12.62
N ASP A 40 -16.12 29.08 -12.54
CA ASP A 40 -15.18 29.30 -11.43
C ASP A 40 -15.86 29.61 -10.11
N LEU A 41 -16.99 30.34 -10.13
CA LEU A 41 -17.66 30.78 -8.90
C LEU A 41 -18.01 29.59 -7.99
N PRO A 42 -18.72 28.55 -8.46
CA PRO A 42 -18.93 27.34 -7.68
C PRO A 42 -17.66 26.51 -7.47
N ASN A 43 -16.77 26.42 -8.47
CA ASN A 43 -15.58 25.58 -8.37
C ASN A 43 -14.53 26.11 -7.39
N TYR A 44 -14.49 27.42 -7.11
CA TYR A 44 -13.67 28.00 -6.06
C TYR A 44 -14.11 27.45 -4.69
N ILE A 45 -15.42 27.36 -4.46
CA ILE A 45 -16.01 26.79 -3.24
C ILE A 45 -15.75 25.28 -3.17
N LEU A 46 -15.94 24.54 -4.27
CA LEU A 46 -15.67 23.09 -4.33
C LEU A 46 -14.20 22.77 -4.06
N LYS A 47 -13.28 23.45 -4.74
CA LYS A 47 -11.83 23.26 -4.60
C LYS A 47 -11.37 23.58 -3.17
N LYS A 48 -11.93 24.62 -2.55
CA LYS A 48 -11.56 25.07 -1.20
C LYS A 48 -12.12 24.18 -0.07
N TYR A 49 -13.34 23.65 -0.18
CA TYR A 49 -14.03 22.97 0.93
C TYR A 49 -14.40 21.50 0.72
N TRP A 50 -14.42 21.04 -0.53
CA TRP A 50 -14.69 19.64 -0.90
C TRP A 50 -13.50 18.95 -1.58
N GLY A 51 -12.54 19.72 -2.11
CA GLY A 51 -11.27 19.22 -2.64
C GLY A 51 -11.30 18.75 -4.09
N PHE A 52 -12.31 19.15 -4.87
CA PHE A 52 -12.45 18.80 -6.29
C PHE A 52 -13.03 19.97 -7.10
N THR A 53 -13.07 19.84 -8.42
CA THR A 53 -13.83 20.69 -9.35
C THR A 53 -14.71 19.83 -10.26
N THR A 54 -15.81 20.38 -10.77
CA THR A 54 -16.76 19.67 -11.67
C THR A 54 -16.18 19.50 -13.06
N TRP A 55 -16.37 18.34 -13.68
CA TRP A 55 -15.98 18.05 -15.06
C TRP A 55 -16.98 18.64 -16.06
N GLY A 56 -16.48 19.11 -17.20
CA GLY A 56 -17.27 19.78 -18.23
C GLY A 56 -17.59 21.24 -17.89
N ASN A 57 -18.37 21.89 -18.76
CA ASN A 57 -18.72 23.30 -18.65
C ASN A 57 -19.80 23.55 -17.59
N ALA A 58 -20.24 24.81 -17.44
CA ALA A 58 -21.24 25.20 -16.44
C ALA A 58 -22.54 24.37 -16.52
N ASN A 59 -23.00 24.01 -17.72
CA ASN A 59 -24.14 23.11 -17.93
C ASN A 59 -24.00 21.75 -17.21
N ALA A 60 -22.80 21.18 -17.19
CA ALA A 60 -22.51 19.87 -16.59
C ALA A 60 -22.60 19.89 -15.05
N MET A 61 -22.64 21.06 -14.41
CA MET A 61 -22.93 21.16 -12.97
C MET A 61 -24.34 20.69 -12.60
N SER A 62 -25.27 20.59 -13.55
CA SER A 62 -26.57 19.95 -13.34
C SER A 62 -26.47 18.44 -13.12
N GLN A 63 -25.36 17.79 -13.49
CA GLN A 63 -25.24 16.33 -13.47
C GLN A 63 -24.79 15.82 -12.09
N LYS A 64 -25.57 14.92 -11.47
CA LYS A 64 -25.24 14.31 -10.16
C LYS A 64 -23.91 13.53 -10.16
N SER A 65 -23.46 13.05 -11.32
CA SER A 65 -22.16 12.39 -11.55
C SER A 65 -20.97 13.25 -11.10
N ASN A 66 -21.06 14.58 -11.26
CA ASN A 66 -20.01 15.53 -10.89
C ASN A 66 -19.78 15.67 -9.37
N TYR A 67 -20.67 15.12 -8.53
CA TYR A 67 -20.61 15.22 -7.07
C TYR A 67 -20.49 13.84 -6.40
N ARG A 68 -19.93 12.84 -7.10
CA ARG A 68 -19.75 11.48 -6.60
C ARG A 68 -18.97 11.46 -5.28
N GLY A 69 -19.56 10.80 -4.27
CA GLY A 69 -19.02 10.73 -2.91
C GLY A 69 -19.52 11.83 -1.96
N TYR A 70 -20.37 12.77 -2.42
CA TYR A 70 -20.86 13.88 -1.61
C TYR A 70 -22.37 14.14 -1.75
N ASP A 71 -23.01 14.59 -0.67
CA ASP A 71 -24.47 14.78 -0.59
C ASP A 71 -24.96 16.13 -1.17
N PHE A 72 -24.56 16.43 -2.41
CA PHE A 72 -25.12 17.57 -3.16
C PHE A 72 -26.52 17.22 -3.66
N LYS A 73 -27.48 18.13 -3.47
CA LYS A 73 -28.85 17.94 -3.97
C LYS A 73 -29.02 18.71 -5.27
N ILE A 74 -29.58 18.05 -6.29
CA ILE A 74 -29.89 18.65 -7.58
C ILE A 74 -31.41 18.72 -7.69
N PHE A 75 -31.93 19.91 -7.96
CA PHE A 75 -33.35 20.15 -8.19
C PHE A 75 -33.54 20.56 -9.65
N ARG A 76 -34.56 20.03 -10.31
CA ARG A 76 -35.02 20.55 -11.61
C ARG A 76 -35.84 21.81 -11.37
N ASN A 77 -35.70 22.81 -12.21
CA ASN A 77 -36.51 24.02 -12.14
C ASN A 77 -38.00 23.69 -12.43
N THR A 78 -38.91 24.28 -11.65
CA THR A 78 -40.37 24.15 -11.82
C THR A 78 -41.04 25.49 -11.47
N PRO A 79 -42.27 25.79 -11.95
CA PRO A 79 -42.95 27.06 -11.67
C PRO A 79 -43.22 27.35 -10.18
N SER A 80 -43.07 26.36 -9.31
CA SER A 80 -43.25 26.48 -7.85
C SER A 80 -41.93 26.51 -7.07
N PHE A 81 -40.79 26.27 -7.73
CA PHE A 81 -39.48 26.22 -7.06
C PHE A 81 -39.02 27.62 -6.65
N VAL A 82 -38.43 27.73 -5.45
CA VAL A 82 -37.78 28.95 -4.97
C VAL A 82 -36.40 28.57 -4.43
N PRO A 83 -35.29 29.06 -5.02
CA PRO A 83 -33.94 28.73 -4.59
C PRO A 83 -33.61 29.45 -3.29
N LYS A 84 -32.87 28.74 -2.43
CA LYS A 84 -32.37 29.30 -1.17
C LYS A 84 -31.05 30.04 -1.42
N PRO A 85 -30.74 31.10 -0.66
CA PRO A 85 -29.41 31.69 -0.66
C PRO A 85 -28.33 30.61 -0.42
N GLY A 86 -27.29 30.61 -1.24
CA GLY A 86 -26.23 29.61 -1.28
C GLY A 86 -26.44 28.47 -2.29
N ASP A 87 -27.63 28.32 -2.88
CA ASP A 87 -27.84 27.44 -4.04
C ASP A 87 -27.14 28.00 -5.28
N TRP A 88 -26.91 27.17 -6.29
CA TRP A 88 -26.39 27.57 -7.60
C TRP A 88 -27.43 27.36 -8.70
N ALA A 89 -27.82 28.41 -9.42
CA ALA A 89 -28.74 28.29 -10.56
C ALA A 89 -27.96 27.89 -11.82
N VAL A 90 -28.46 26.92 -12.58
CA VAL A 90 -27.76 26.34 -13.75
C VAL A 90 -28.63 26.39 -15.01
N TRP A 91 -28.15 27.12 -16.01
CA TRP A 91 -28.65 27.11 -17.39
C TRP A 91 -27.93 25.99 -18.15
N ALA A 92 -28.47 24.77 -18.11
CA ALA A 92 -27.88 23.60 -18.77
C ALA A 92 -28.44 23.34 -20.18
N GLY A 93 -29.36 24.18 -20.67
CA GLY A 93 -29.98 24.04 -22.01
C GLY A 93 -29.06 24.39 -23.18
N SER A 94 -27.86 24.91 -22.91
CA SER A 94 -26.84 25.23 -23.91
C SER A 94 -25.46 24.72 -23.46
N ASN A 95 -24.48 24.76 -24.36
CA ASN A 95 -23.08 24.44 -24.09
C ASN A 95 -22.24 25.67 -24.51
N PRO A 96 -21.43 26.30 -23.62
CA PRO A 96 -21.06 25.87 -22.27
C PRO A 96 -22.14 25.97 -21.18
N GLY A 97 -23.25 26.67 -21.45
CA GLY A 97 -24.26 26.98 -20.43
C GLY A 97 -23.80 28.06 -19.45
N HIS A 98 -24.56 28.28 -18.38
CA HIS A 98 -24.23 29.28 -17.35
C HIS A 98 -24.52 28.77 -15.93
N VAL A 99 -23.77 29.26 -14.95
CA VAL A 99 -23.98 28.99 -13.52
C VAL A 99 -23.68 30.22 -12.67
N ASN A 100 -24.41 30.41 -11.58
CA ASN A 100 -24.20 31.50 -10.64
C ASN A 100 -24.44 31.06 -9.19
N ILE A 101 -24.20 31.96 -8.23
CA ILE A 101 -24.52 31.72 -6.81
C ILE A 101 -25.73 32.57 -6.44
N VAL A 102 -26.82 31.93 -6.01
CA VAL A 102 -28.03 32.59 -5.52
C VAL A 102 -27.73 33.25 -4.18
N VAL A 103 -28.00 34.55 -4.07
CA VAL A 103 -27.70 35.35 -2.88
C VAL A 103 -28.92 35.97 -2.20
N GLY A 104 -30.09 35.86 -2.85
CA GLY A 104 -31.38 36.33 -2.35
C GLY A 104 -31.53 37.87 -2.34
N PRO A 105 -32.78 38.37 -2.25
CA PRO A 105 -34.03 37.62 -2.06
C PRO A 105 -34.45 36.80 -3.28
N SER A 106 -35.31 35.80 -3.03
CA SER A 106 -35.86 34.87 -4.02
C SER A 106 -37.37 34.75 -3.88
N THR A 107 -38.09 34.76 -4.99
CA THR A 107 -39.55 34.57 -5.10
C THR A 107 -39.83 33.52 -6.19
N LYS A 108 -41.09 33.16 -6.45
CA LYS A 108 -41.45 32.29 -7.58
C LYS A 108 -41.19 32.91 -8.97
N ASN A 109 -40.98 34.24 -9.03
CA ASN A 109 -40.88 34.98 -10.30
C ASN A 109 -39.47 35.49 -10.58
N TYR A 110 -38.67 35.79 -9.54
CA TYR A 110 -37.30 36.26 -9.67
C TYR A 110 -36.43 35.86 -8.47
N PHE A 111 -35.11 35.87 -8.66
CA PHE A 111 -34.11 35.76 -7.60
C PHE A 111 -32.91 36.67 -7.87
N TYR A 112 -32.19 37.07 -6.82
CA TYR A 112 -30.89 37.74 -6.96
C TYR A 112 -29.74 36.74 -6.86
N ALA A 113 -28.76 36.88 -7.75
CA ALA A 113 -27.58 36.03 -7.81
C ALA A 113 -26.32 36.82 -8.15
N VAL A 114 -25.18 36.34 -7.64
CA VAL A 114 -23.86 36.83 -8.05
C VAL A 114 -23.37 35.97 -9.21
N ASN A 115 -23.10 36.63 -10.32
CA ASN A 115 -22.74 36.04 -11.60
C ASN A 115 -21.31 36.44 -11.95
N GLN A 116 -20.60 35.60 -12.68
CA GLN A 116 -19.31 35.89 -13.28
C GLN A 116 -19.40 35.51 -14.76
N ASN A 117 -18.69 36.19 -15.67
CA ASN A 117 -18.87 36.07 -17.12
C ASN A 117 -20.29 36.37 -17.64
N TRP A 118 -20.98 37.35 -17.03
CA TRP A 118 -22.36 37.72 -17.40
C TRP A 118 -22.45 39.09 -18.08
N ARG A 119 -22.22 40.20 -17.36
CA ARG A 119 -22.10 41.53 -17.99
C ARG A 119 -20.71 41.73 -18.59
N ASN A 120 -20.64 42.42 -19.72
CA ASN A 120 -19.39 42.75 -20.42
C ASN A 120 -18.48 41.52 -20.58
N ASN A 121 -19.09 40.38 -20.91
CA ASN A 121 -18.41 39.11 -21.02
C ASN A 121 -17.45 39.06 -22.22
N ASN A 122 -16.38 38.30 -22.07
CA ASN A 122 -15.37 38.12 -23.10
C ASN A 122 -14.95 36.65 -23.11
N ASN A 123 -14.97 36.02 -24.29
CA ASN A 123 -14.69 34.59 -24.44
C ASN A 123 -13.24 34.21 -24.06
N TYR A 124 -12.33 35.18 -23.92
CA TYR A 124 -10.91 34.97 -23.64
C TYR A 124 -10.47 35.35 -22.21
N VAL A 125 -11.22 36.20 -21.51
CA VAL A 125 -10.87 36.67 -20.14
C VAL A 125 -12.05 36.69 -19.16
N GLY A 126 -13.24 36.31 -19.62
CA GLY A 126 -14.44 36.28 -18.82
C GLY A 126 -14.97 37.68 -18.47
N SER A 127 -15.66 37.78 -17.34
CA SER A 127 -15.92 39.08 -16.71
C SER A 127 -16.09 38.95 -15.20
N LYS A 128 -15.78 40.04 -14.48
CA LYS A 128 -15.80 40.12 -13.01
C LYS A 128 -17.18 39.81 -12.43
N ALA A 129 -17.20 39.48 -11.14
CA ALA A 129 -18.43 39.19 -10.41
C ALA A 129 -19.37 40.42 -10.37
N THR A 130 -20.63 40.24 -10.76
CA THR A 130 -21.69 41.25 -10.64
C THR A 130 -22.92 40.68 -9.92
N LEU A 131 -23.65 41.55 -9.21
CA LEU A 131 -24.93 41.20 -8.59
C LEU A 131 -26.06 41.52 -9.58
N GLU A 132 -26.85 40.50 -9.94
CA GLU A 132 -27.91 40.62 -10.95
C GLU A 132 -29.24 40.09 -10.41
N LYS A 133 -30.33 40.67 -10.90
CA LYS A 133 -31.68 40.13 -10.76
C LYS A 133 -31.97 39.23 -11.96
N HIS A 134 -32.35 37.99 -11.70
CA HIS A 134 -32.73 37.00 -12.70
C HIS A 134 -34.20 36.63 -12.54
N ASP A 135 -34.89 36.38 -13.66
CA ASP A 135 -36.09 35.56 -13.66
C ASP A 135 -35.69 34.06 -13.77
N TYR A 136 -36.65 33.17 -14.02
CA TYR A 136 -36.39 31.74 -14.15
C TYR A 136 -36.15 31.29 -15.60
N ASN A 137 -36.08 32.22 -16.56
CA ASN A 137 -35.98 31.89 -17.98
C ASN A 137 -34.63 31.22 -18.30
N GLY A 138 -34.68 30.09 -19.01
CA GLY A 138 -33.52 29.25 -19.32
C GLY A 138 -32.88 28.51 -18.13
N VAL A 139 -33.25 28.82 -16.88
CA VAL A 139 -32.76 28.08 -15.70
C VAL A 139 -33.34 26.67 -15.74
N THR A 140 -32.47 25.67 -15.79
CA THR A 140 -32.88 24.26 -15.89
C THR A 140 -32.87 23.55 -14.54
N HIS A 141 -31.90 23.89 -13.68
CA HIS A 141 -31.62 23.18 -12.45
C HIS A 141 -31.07 24.12 -11.37
N PHE A 142 -31.17 23.70 -10.12
CA PHE A 142 -30.49 24.29 -8.98
C PHE A 142 -29.67 23.25 -8.22
N VAL A 143 -28.42 23.58 -7.89
CA VAL A 143 -27.51 22.74 -7.10
C VAL A 143 -27.46 23.29 -5.68
N ARG A 144 -27.70 22.44 -4.67
CA ARG A 144 -27.56 22.78 -3.25
C ARG A 144 -26.38 22.00 -2.63
N PRO A 145 -25.26 22.66 -2.31
CA PRO A 145 -24.16 22.04 -1.60
C PRO A 145 -24.53 21.64 -0.16
N PRO A 146 -23.90 20.58 0.40
CA PRO A 146 -24.11 20.15 1.78
C PRO A 146 -23.27 21.01 2.74
N TYR A 147 -23.67 22.28 2.89
CA TYR A 147 -23.09 23.28 3.80
C TYR A 147 -23.18 22.86 5.28
N LYS A 148 -22.39 23.50 6.14
CA LYS A 148 -22.57 23.45 7.59
C LYS A 148 -23.91 24.11 7.95
N LYS A 149 -24.62 23.60 8.96
CA LYS A 149 -25.76 24.32 9.55
C LYS A 149 -25.30 25.68 10.07
N GLU A 150 -26.14 26.70 9.92
CA GLU A 150 -25.95 27.99 10.59
C GLU A 150 -25.84 27.77 12.11
N THR A 151 -24.91 28.48 12.75
CA THR A 151 -24.84 28.59 14.21
C THR A 151 -25.64 29.81 14.61
N THR A 152 -26.66 29.63 15.45
CA THR A 152 -27.25 30.72 16.21
C THR A 152 -26.17 31.30 17.11
N GLU A 153 -25.99 32.61 17.09
CA GLU A 153 -25.03 33.31 17.95
C GLU A 153 -25.55 33.29 19.39
N ASP A 154 -24.72 32.76 20.29
CA ASP A 154 -24.53 33.26 21.66
C ASP A 154 -23.22 32.66 22.23
N ASP A 155 -22.72 33.26 23.31
CA ASP A 155 -21.50 32.93 24.06
C ASP A 155 -20.12 33.15 23.37
N HIS A 156 -19.71 34.42 23.38
CA HIS A 156 -18.31 34.83 23.49
C HIS A 156 -18.08 35.57 24.81
N ASN A 157 -17.24 35.05 25.73
CA ASN A 157 -16.35 35.83 26.61
C ASN A 157 -15.34 34.95 27.39
N PRO A 158 -14.28 35.52 28.05
CA PRO A 158 -12.99 34.85 28.18
C PRO A 158 -12.67 34.21 29.54
N ILE A 159 -11.60 33.40 29.54
CA ILE A 159 -11.11 32.59 30.66
C ILE A 159 -10.34 33.45 31.69
N THR A 160 -10.60 33.22 32.99
CA THR A 160 -9.72 33.60 34.11
C THR A 160 -9.59 32.39 35.06
N PRO A 161 -8.41 32.03 35.61
CA PRO A 161 -8.23 30.78 36.36
C PRO A 161 -8.34 30.93 37.89
N GLN A 162 -8.93 29.93 38.57
CA GLN A 162 -8.89 29.73 40.02
C GLN A 162 -8.87 28.23 40.42
N ILE A 163 -8.43 27.97 41.66
CA ILE A 163 -8.02 26.70 42.28
C ILE A 163 -8.45 26.78 43.77
N ASP A 164 -8.94 25.78 44.51
CA ASP A 164 -9.22 24.33 44.31
C ASP A 164 -10.57 24.02 45.03
N PRO A 165 -10.91 22.83 45.61
CA PRO A 165 -10.52 21.43 45.38
C PRO A 165 -11.73 20.47 45.18
N ASN A 166 -11.44 19.18 44.95
CA ASN A 166 -12.40 18.07 44.79
C ASN A 166 -13.06 17.62 46.12
N PRO A 167 -14.28 17.06 46.10
CA PRO A 167 -14.43 15.73 46.74
C PRO A 167 -15.39 14.71 46.08
N ASN A 168 -14.90 13.45 46.09
CA ASN A 168 -15.61 12.15 46.16
C ASN A 168 -16.56 11.64 45.03
N GLN A 169 -16.18 10.48 44.48
CA GLN A 169 -16.99 9.62 43.61
C GLN A 169 -17.55 8.40 44.38
N LYS A 170 -18.71 7.87 43.93
CA LYS A 170 -19.17 6.49 44.20
C LYS A 170 -18.87 5.60 42.97
N PRO A 171 -18.57 4.29 43.12
CA PRO A 171 -18.22 3.43 41.98
C PRO A 171 -19.43 2.92 41.17
N GLU A 172 -19.34 2.93 39.83
CA GLU A 172 -20.29 2.25 38.92
C GLU A 172 -19.90 0.77 38.65
N GLU A 173 -20.90 -0.07 38.43
CA GLU A 173 -20.72 -1.49 38.08
C GLU A 173 -20.26 -1.76 36.63
N PRO A 174 -19.53 -2.87 36.36
CA PRO A 174 -18.86 -3.10 35.08
C PRO A 174 -19.74 -3.71 33.99
N ARG A 175 -19.69 -3.13 32.79
CA ARG A 175 -20.46 -3.55 31.61
C ARG A 175 -19.64 -4.49 30.71
N TRP A 176 -20.30 -5.44 30.02
CA TRP A 176 -19.65 -6.47 29.20
C TRP A 176 -20.10 -6.44 27.73
N LYS A 177 -19.26 -6.91 26.80
CA LYS A 177 -19.58 -6.99 25.36
C LYS A 177 -19.12 -8.31 24.73
N ASN A 178 -19.98 -8.91 23.90
CA ASN A 178 -19.65 -10.07 23.08
C ASN A 178 -18.90 -9.62 21.81
N ILE A 179 -17.83 -10.34 21.44
CA ILE A 179 -17.10 -10.16 20.17
C ILE A 179 -17.06 -11.49 19.43
N LYS A 180 -17.47 -11.48 18.16
CA LYS A 180 -17.37 -12.61 17.23
C LYS A 180 -16.08 -12.48 16.42
N LYS A 181 -15.18 -13.44 16.54
CA LYS A 181 -13.95 -13.57 15.73
C LYS A 181 -14.21 -14.63 14.66
N VAL A 182 -13.86 -14.34 13.41
CA VAL A 182 -13.96 -15.28 12.29
C VAL A 182 -12.61 -15.36 11.61
N GLU A 183 -12.11 -16.56 11.37
CA GLU A 183 -10.82 -16.84 10.74
C GLU A 183 -11.00 -17.84 9.59
N TYR A 184 -10.15 -17.72 8.57
CA TYR A 184 -10.20 -18.49 7.33
C TYR A 184 -8.79 -18.90 6.91
N THR A 185 -8.64 -20.10 6.35
CA THR A 185 -7.44 -20.48 5.59
C THR A 185 -7.50 -19.95 4.15
N LEU A 186 -6.45 -19.26 3.70
CA LEU A 186 -6.28 -18.84 2.30
C LEU A 186 -5.22 -19.69 1.60
N PHE A 187 -5.60 -20.30 0.48
CA PHE A 187 -4.70 -20.73 -0.57
C PHE A 187 -5.37 -20.46 -1.94
N SER A 188 -4.59 -20.52 -3.02
CA SER A 188 -5.09 -20.47 -4.40
C SER A 188 -4.09 -21.16 -5.32
N SER A 189 -4.47 -22.36 -5.75
CA SER A 189 -3.79 -23.19 -6.75
C SER A 189 -3.61 -22.53 -8.12
N VAL A 190 -4.31 -21.42 -8.39
CA VAL A 190 -4.19 -20.61 -9.62
C VAL A 190 -2.87 -19.79 -9.65
N LEU A 191 -2.11 -19.77 -8.56
CA LEU A 191 -0.84 -19.04 -8.45
C LEU A 191 0.41 -19.91 -8.67
N ASP A 192 0.26 -21.22 -8.82
CA ASP A 192 1.38 -22.14 -8.97
C ASP A 192 1.81 -22.22 -10.43
N GLN A 193 3.10 -22.08 -10.72
CA GLN A 193 3.60 -22.33 -12.08
C GLN A 193 3.46 -23.82 -12.44
N LYS A 194 3.27 -24.10 -13.74
CA LYS A 194 3.44 -25.45 -14.29
C LYS A 194 4.85 -25.94 -13.95
N LEU A 195 4.95 -27.17 -13.44
CA LEU A 195 6.22 -27.82 -13.12
C LEU A 195 7.17 -27.77 -14.32
N GLN A 196 8.40 -27.32 -14.09
CA GLN A 196 9.48 -27.34 -15.08
C GLN A 196 10.55 -28.35 -14.65
N TYR A 197 11.03 -29.12 -15.62
CA TYR A 197 12.21 -29.96 -15.45
C TYR A 197 13.42 -29.22 -16.04
N ILE A 198 14.54 -29.31 -15.33
CA ILE A 198 15.85 -28.81 -15.75
C ILE A 198 16.72 -30.06 -15.91
N ASP A 199 16.78 -30.57 -17.13
CA ASP A 199 17.51 -31.80 -17.46
C ASP A 199 18.94 -31.43 -17.87
N HIS A 200 19.74 -31.01 -16.88
CA HIS A 200 21.13 -30.61 -17.06
C HIS A 200 21.97 -31.15 -15.90
N SER A 201 22.61 -32.30 -16.14
CA SER A 201 23.57 -32.86 -15.20
C SER A 201 24.89 -32.09 -15.24
N VAL A 202 25.41 -31.77 -14.07
CA VAL A 202 26.64 -30.98 -13.87
C VAL A 202 27.69 -31.67 -13.03
N ALA A 203 27.34 -32.84 -12.50
CA ALA A 203 28.21 -33.65 -11.66
C ALA A 203 28.13 -35.11 -12.09
N LEU A 204 29.30 -35.75 -12.16
CA LEU A 204 29.46 -37.18 -12.39
C LEU A 204 30.08 -37.83 -11.14
N GLY A 205 30.18 -39.16 -11.14
CA GLY A 205 30.74 -39.93 -10.03
C GLY A 205 31.17 -41.31 -10.51
N ASN A 206 31.39 -42.23 -9.59
CA ASN A 206 31.52 -43.63 -9.96
C ASN A 206 30.17 -44.17 -10.45
N VAL A 207 30.21 -45.15 -11.35
CA VAL A 207 29.00 -45.88 -11.76
C VAL A 207 28.48 -46.64 -10.54
N GLN A 208 27.21 -46.45 -10.19
CA GLN A 208 26.60 -47.14 -9.06
C GLN A 208 25.88 -48.42 -9.48
N GLU A 209 25.89 -49.40 -8.58
CA GLU A 209 25.01 -50.57 -8.66
C GLU A 209 23.54 -50.18 -8.44
N ALA A 210 22.62 -51.16 -8.49
CA ALA A 210 21.21 -50.92 -8.25
C ALA A 210 20.98 -50.19 -6.89
N PRO A 211 20.31 -49.02 -6.87
CA PRO A 211 20.18 -48.23 -5.66
C PRO A 211 19.23 -48.91 -4.66
N LYS A 212 19.50 -48.72 -3.37
CA LYS A 212 18.71 -49.27 -2.24
C LYS A 212 17.36 -48.58 -2.06
N GLY A 213 17.26 -47.33 -2.50
CA GLY A 213 16.10 -46.47 -2.30
C GLY A 213 16.42 -44.99 -2.47
N ILE A 214 15.60 -44.14 -1.86
CA ILE A 214 15.72 -42.69 -1.84
C ILE A 214 16.30 -42.21 -0.52
N TYR A 215 17.34 -41.38 -0.59
CA TYR A 215 17.84 -40.60 0.55
C TYR A 215 17.30 -39.17 0.42
N LEU A 216 16.37 -38.79 1.31
CA LEU A 216 15.68 -37.50 1.25
C LEU A 216 16.34 -36.50 2.22
N LYS A 217 16.92 -35.43 1.66
CA LYS A 217 17.55 -34.33 2.41
C LYS A 217 16.84 -32.99 2.21
N GLU A 218 17.11 -32.02 3.06
CA GLU A 218 16.59 -30.65 2.95
C GLU A 218 17.69 -29.68 2.54
N SER A 219 17.37 -28.71 1.67
CA SER A 219 18.41 -27.81 1.16
C SER A 219 18.84 -26.75 2.17
N ALA A 220 20.13 -26.79 2.53
CA ALA A 220 20.78 -25.82 3.41
C ALA A 220 20.96 -24.44 2.75
N HIS A 221 20.98 -24.35 1.42
CA HIS A 221 21.45 -23.19 0.67
C HIS A 221 20.52 -21.95 0.64
N LEU A 222 19.38 -21.95 1.36
CA LEU A 222 18.40 -20.84 1.43
C LEU A 222 17.82 -20.39 0.06
N ARG A 223 17.72 -21.30 -0.91
CA ARG A 223 17.42 -20.99 -2.33
C ARG A 223 16.27 -21.83 -2.89
N SER A 224 15.67 -21.36 -4.00
CA SER A 224 14.83 -22.20 -4.85
C SER A 224 15.69 -23.06 -5.78
N VAL A 225 15.11 -24.11 -6.38
CA VAL A 225 15.81 -24.96 -7.37
C VAL A 225 16.36 -24.12 -8.53
N LYS A 226 15.57 -23.14 -8.98
CA LYS A 226 15.97 -22.23 -10.05
C LYS A 226 17.14 -21.33 -9.67
N ASP A 227 17.18 -20.84 -8.43
CA ASP A 227 18.31 -20.04 -7.92
C ASP A 227 19.59 -20.87 -7.78
N LEU A 228 19.46 -22.14 -7.33
CA LEU A 228 20.57 -23.09 -7.29
C LEU A 228 21.11 -23.36 -8.69
N TYR A 229 20.25 -23.70 -9.64
CA TYR A 229 20.64 -23.95 -11.02
C TYR A 229 21.36 -22.75 -11.67
N ILE A 230 20.88 -21.52 -11.45
CA ILE A 230 21.51 -20.31 -11.99
C ILE A 230 22.88 -20.04 -11.35
N GLN A 231 23.09 -20.44 -10.09
CA GLN A 231 24.31 -20.13 -9.32
C GLN A 231 25.26 -21.33 -9.12
N ARG A 232 24.99 -22.46 -9.80
CA ARG A 232 25.68 -23.74 -9.62
C ARG A 232 27.21 -23.64 -9.69
N ASN A 233 27.77 -22.89 -10.66
CA ASN A 233 29.21 -22.68 -10.84
C ASN A 233 29.90 -21.82 -9.74
N LYS A 234 29.31 -21.63 -8.56
CA LYS A 234 29.79 -20.62 -7.58
C LYS A 234 29.85 -21.07 -6.12
N TYR A 235 29.10 -22.11 -5.71
CA TYR A 235 28.85 -22.36 -4.27
C TYR A 235 28.56 -23.82 -3.90
N ILE A 236 28.76 -24.79 -4.80
CA ILE A 236 28.45 -26.20 -4.57
C ILE A 236 29.56 -27.01 -5.27
N GLU A 237 30.25 -27.86 -4.52
CA GLU A 237 31.30 -28.75 -5.04
C GLU A 237 30.71 -29.94 -5.80
N GLU A 238 31.49 -30.63 -6.63
CA GLU A 238 30.94 -31.66 -7.53
C GLU A 238 30.30 -32.85 -6.76
N ASP A 239 30.90 -33.23 -5.64
CA ASP A 239 30.46 -34.32 -4.75
C ASP A 239 29.20 -33.99 -3.92
N GLU A 240 28.95 -32.71 -3.65
CA GLU A 240 27.74 -32.25 -2.93
C GLU A 240 26.45 -32.38 -3.77
N TYR A 241 26.54 -32.45 -5.10
CA TYR A 241 25.38 -32.47 -5.99
C TYR A 241 24.53 -33.75 -5.85
N PRO A 242 23.25 -33.64 -5.43
CA PRO A 242 22.31 -34.76 -5.38
C PRO A 242 21.86 -35.17 -6.79
N HIS A 243 21.15 -36.29 -6.91
CA HIS A 243 20.49 -36.66 -8.17
C HIS A 243 19.46 -35.61 -8.59
N ALA A 244 18.62 -35.14 -7.66
CA ALA A 244 17.61 -34.12 -7.94
C ALA A 244 17.46 -33.08 -6.82
N TYR A 245 17.44 -31.79 -7.19
CA TYR A 245 16.86 -30.73 -6.34
C TYR A 245 15.40 -30.52 -6.72
N VAL A 246 14.51 -30.38 -5.72
CA VAL A 246 13.07 -30.27 -5.96
C VAL A 246 12.42 -29.17 -5.11
N ASP A 247 11.67 -28.29 -5.77
CA ASP A 247 10.64 -27.45 -5.19
C ASP A 247 9.31 -27.66 -5.93
N ARG A 248 8.24 -27.05 -5.44
CA ARG A 248 6.88 -27.20 -6.00
C ARG A 248 6.77 -26.88 -7.50
N GLU A 249 7.62 -25.99 -8.00
CA GLU A 249 7.56 -25.40 -9.35
C GLU A 249 8.67 -25.94 -10.28
N HIS A 250 9.78 -26.45 -9.74
CA HIS A 250 10.91 -26.98 -10.53
C HIS A 250 11.52 -28.26 -9.96
N VAL A 251 12.01 -29.12 -10.87
CA VAL A 251 12.94 -30.23 -10.58
C VAL A 251 14.21 -29.97 -11.39
N TRP A 252 15.38 -30.15 -10.79
CA TRP A 252 16.67 -30.10 -11.49
C TRP A 252 17.43 -31.42 -11.28
N MET A 253 17.63 -32.15 -12.38
CA MET A 253 18.41 -33.40 -12.45
C MET A 253 19.92 -33.09 -12.52
N ALA A 254 20.52 -32.79 -11.37
CA ALA A 254 21.92 -32.33 -11.28
C ALA A 254 22.94 -33.46 -11.49
N ARG A 255 22.58 -34.72 -11.19
CA ARG A 255 23.42 -35.91 -11.35
C ARG A 255 22.60 -37.08 -11.94
N PRO A 256 23.10 -37.83 -12.95
CA PRO A 256 22.35 -38.94 -13.54
C PRO A 256 22.21 -40.14 -12.59
N VAL A 257 21.12 -40.90 -12.73
CA VAL A 257 20.77 -42.01 -11.80
C VAL A 257 21.72 -43.22 -11.85
N ASN A 258 22.58 -43.32 -12.85
CA ASN A 258 23.59 -44.38 -12.96
C ASN A 258 24.93 -44.01 -12.28
N PHE A 259 25.05 -42.83 -11.67
CA PHE A 259 26.23 -42.41 -10.91
C PHE A 259 25.88 -42.20 -9.43
N GLU A 260 26.77 -42.62 -8.53
CA GLU A 260 26.57 -42.41 -7.09
C GLU A 260 26.70 -40.93 -6.69
N VAL A 261 26.08 -40.55 -5.58
CA VAL A 261 26.47 -39.36 -4.81
C VAL A 261 27.50 -39.81 -3.78
N PRO A 262 28.76 -39.30 -3.79
CA PRO A 262 29.83 -39.84 -2.94
C PRO A 262 29.53 -39.87 -1.45
N LEU A 263 28.76 -38.90 -0.93
CA LEU A 263 28.37 -38.83 0.48
C LEU A 263 27.26 -39.83 0.88
N HIS A 264 26.55 -40.41 -0.10
CA HIS A 264 25.40 -41.29 0.11
C HIS A 264 25.40 -42.49 -0.87
N PRO A 265 26.44 -43.35 -0.85
CA PRO A 265 26.64 -44.39 -1.85
C PRO A 265 25.52 -45.44 -1.84
N GLY A 266 25.06 -45.81 -3.04
CA GLY A 266 23.95 -46.74 -3.27
C GLY A 266 22.56 -46.19 -2.93
N TRP A 267 22.39 -44.87 -2.83
CA TRP A 267 21.09 -44.20 -2.65
C TRP A 267 20.84 -43.13 -3.72
N LEU A 268 19.59 -43.01 -4.15
CA LEU A 268 19.14 -41.90 -4.98
C LEU A 268 18.82 -40.69 -4.10
N VAL A 269 19.66 -39.66 -4.13
CA VAL A 269 19.57 -38.49 -3.26
C VAL A 269 18.62 -37.45 -3.86
N VAL A 270 17.58 -37.09 -3.10
CA VAL A 270 16.62 -36.05 -3.48
C VAL A 270 16.65 -34.94 -2.42
N GLU A 271 16.90 -33.71 -2.85
CA GLU A 271 17.04 -32.54 -1.97
C GLU A 271 15.82 -31.60 -2.08
N VAL A 272 15.05 -31.50 -0.99
CA VAL A 272 13.87 -30.64 -0.91
C VAL A 272 14.28 -29.19 -0.65
N CYS A 273 14.05 -28.33 -1.63
CA CYS A 273 14.36 -26.91 -1.52
C CYS A 273 13.32 -26.15 -0.69
N GLY A 274 13.74 -25.03 -0.10
CA GLY A 274 12.86 -24.08 0.58
C GLY A 274 12.57 -24.33 2.06
N GLY A 275 13.19 -25.32 2.73
CA GLY A 275 12.94 -25.62 4.15
C GLY A 275 13.09 -24.42 5.09
N LEU A 276 14.01 -23.51 4.80
CA LEU A 276 14.29 -22.30 5.57
C LEU A 276 13.60 -21.04 5.04
N THR A 277 13.06 -21.05 3.82
CA THR A 277 12.46 -19.87 3.17
C THR A 277 10.93 -19.93 3.06
N GLU A 278 10.35 -21.13 3.03
CA GLU A 278 8.92 -21.33 2.83
C GLU A 278 8.12 -21.47 4.14
N ASN A 279 6.86 -21.06 4.07
CA ASN A 279 5.90 -21.30 5.15
C ASN A 279 5.50 -22.80 5.20
N LYS A 280 5.02 -23.28 6.35
CA LYS A 280 4.67 -24.70 6.59
C LYS A 280 3.86 -25.35 5.46
N ARG A 281 2.83 -24.68 4.93
CA ARG A 281 2.00 -25.25 3.86
C ARG A 281 2.73 -25.28 2.52
N GLN A 282 3.52 -24.27 2.17
CA GLN A 282 4.31 -24.28 0.94
C GLN A 282 5.46 -25.29 0.99
N PHE A 283 6.15 -25.40 2.13
CA PHE A 283 7.18 -26.42 2.32
C PHE A 283 6.60 -27.84 2.24
N MET A 284 5.45 -28.11 2.87
CA MET A 284 4.71 -29.37 2.70
C MET A 284 4.41 -29.70 1.23
N LEU A 285 4.16 -28.69 0.39
CA LEU A 285 3.89 -28.88 -1.03
C LEU A 285 5.18 -29.11 -1.84
N ASN A 286 6.32 -28.54 -1.41
CA ASN A 286 7.65 -28.93 -1.92
C ASN A 286 7.98 -30.38 -1.54
N GLN A 287 7.74 -30.80 -0.30
CA GLN A 287 7.92 -32.18 0.16
C GLN A 287 7.07 -33.16 -0.66
N ILE A 288 5.78 -32.87 -0.89
CA ILE A 288 4.92 -33.70 -1.76
C ILE A 288 5.48 -33.80 -3.18
N ARG A 289 5.99 -32.70 -3.75
CA ARG A 289 6.61 -32.74 -5.09
C ARG A 289 7.87 -33.60 -5.10
N ALA A 290 8.73 -33.45 -4.09
CA ALA A 290 9.95 -34.25 -3.93
C ALA A 290 9.61 -35.74 -3.82
N LEU A 291 8.61 -36.10 -3.02
CA LEU A 291 8.14 -37.49 -2.90
C LEU A 291 7.56 -38.03 -4.22
N ILE A 292 6.81 -37.23 -4.98
CA ILE A 292 6.33 -37.62 -6.32
C ILE A 292 7.49 -37.91 -7.27
N HIS A 293 8.51 -37.04 -7.29
CA HIS A 293 9.70 -37.24 -8.13
C HIS A 293 10.56 -38.42 -7.64
N ALA A 294 10.67 -38.60 -6.33
CA ALA A 294 11.35 -39.73 -5.71
C ALA A 294 10.71 -41.08 -6.07
N VAL A 295 9.38 -41.17 -6.11
CA VAL A 295 8.71 -42.40 -6.59
C VAL A 295 8.92 -42.62 -8.09
N TRP A 296 8.98 -41.56 -8.90
CA TRP A 296 9.37 -41.69 -10.31
C TRP A 296 10.79 -42.23 -10.46
N LEU A 297 11.75 -41.74 -9.66
CA LEU A 297 13.13 -42.25 -9.62
C LEU A 297 13.21 -43.72 -9.18
N LEU A 298 12.48 -44.12 -8.13
CA LEU A 298 12.42 -45.52 -7.67
C LEU A 298 11.92 -46.48 -8.76
N GLY A 299 11.02 -46.02 -9.64
CA GLY A 299 10.52 -46.81 -10.76
C GLY A 299 11.59 -47.21 -11.79
N TRP A 300 12.69 -46.47 -11.91
CA TRP A 300 13.84 -46.85 -12.74
C TRP A 300 14.65 -48.02 -12.16
N ALA A 301 14.51 -48.28 -10.85
CA ALA A 301 15.21 -49.34 -10.13
C ALA A 301 14.29 -50.51 -9.74
N ASP A 302 13.07 -50.58 -10.29
CA ASP A 302 11.97 -51.49 -9.90
C ASP A 302 11.67 -51.49 -8.39
N LEU A 303 11.86 -50.34 -7.73
CA LEU A 303 11.56 -50.15 -6.32
C LEU A 303 10.23 -49.43 -6.10
N LYS A 304 9.63 -49.69 -4.93
CA LYS A 304 8.41 -49.03 -4.45
C LYS A 304 8.73 -48.26 -3.19
N LEU A 305 8.13 -47.08 -3.01
CA LEU A 305 8.30 -46.27 -1.79
C LEU A 305 7.76 -47.03 -0.57
N SER A 306 8.64 -47.35 0.37
CA SER A 306 8.36 -48.10 1.59
C SER A 306 9.33 -47.67 2.71
N LYS A 307 9.18 -48.24 3.90
CA LYS A 307 10.16 -48.07 4.99
C LYS A 307 11.56 -48.63 4.67
N SER A 308 11.69 -49.57 3.74
CA SER A 308 12.99 -50.16 3.37
C SER A 308 13.69 -49.43 2.22
N SER A 309 12.97 -48.53 1.52
CA SER A 309 13.45 -47.80 0.34
C SER A 309 13.39 -46.27 0.49
N LEU A 310 13.13 -45.77 1.69
CA LEU A 310 13.23 -44.36 2.06
C LEU A 310 14.12 -44.25 3.30
N LYS A 311 15.13 -43.39 3.22
CA LYS A 311 15.90 -42.91 4.36
C LYS A 311 15.88 -41.38 4.36
N VAL A 312 15.85 -40.77 5.53
CA VAL A 312 15.95 -39.30 5.67
C VAL A 312 17.32 -38.85 6.18
N ASP A 313 17.65 -37.60 5.86
CA ASP A 313 18.88 -36.95 6.33
C ASP A 313 18.87 -36.66 7.84
N GLU A 314 20.03 -36.77 8.49
CA GLU A 314 20.17 -36.48 9.92
C GLU A 314 19.80 -35.03 10.28
N ASN A 315 20.01 -34.08 9.35
CA ASN A 315 19.73 -32.65 9.50
C ASN A 315 18.37 -32.25 8.87
N ILE A 316 17.41 -33.18 8.72
CA ILE A 316 16.06 -32.95 8.16
C ILE A 316 15.13 -32.14 9.09
N TRP A 317 15.65 -31.02 9.60
CA TRP A 317 15.12 -30.23 10.70
C TRP A 317 13.69 -29.73 10.45
N ARG A 318 13.34 -29.41 9.20
CA ARG A 318 12.02 -28.85 8.91
C ARG A 318 10.97 -29.95 8.86
N SER A 319 11.29 -31.14 8.35
CA SER A 319 10.41 -32.31 8.39
C SER A 319 10.21 -32.80 9.83
N MET A 320 11.28 -32.89 10.63
CA MET A 320 11.21 -33.17 12.08
C MET A 320 10.23 -32.23 12.77
N LYS A 321 10.38 -30.92 12.54
CA LYS A 321 9.55 -29.89 13.16
C LYS A 321 8.12 -29.87 12.64
N ASP A 322 7.92 -29.97 11.32
CA ASP A 322 6.60 -29.77 10.74
C ASP A 322 5.71 -31.02 10.73
N LEU A 323 6.29 -32.23 10.78
CA LEU A 323 5.55 -33.50 10.72
C LEU A 323 5.37 -34.18 12.08
N ILE A 324 6.35 -34.04 13.01
CA ILE A 324 6.33 -34.73 14.32
C ILE A 324 6.56 -33.79 15.52
N ASP A 325 6.57 -32.47 15.28
CA ASP A 325 6.75 -31.41 16.29
C ASP A 325 8.08 -31.48 17.07
N TYR A 326 9.12 -32.08 16.47
CA TYR A 326 10.45 -32.18 17.07
C TYR A 326 11.38 -31.07 16.56
N ASP A 327 11.90 -30.23 17.45
CA ASP A 327 12.76 -29.10 17.10
C ASP A 327 14.25 -29.46 17.27
N LEU A 328 14.93 -29.88 16.19
CA LEU A 328 16.37 -30.22 16.20
C LEU A 328 17.23 -29.09 16.76
N ILE A 329 16.89 -27.81 16.50
CA ILE A 329 17.69 -26.66 16.94
C ILE A 329 17.63 -26.51 18.46
N LYS A 330 16.49 -26.85 19.07
CA LYS A 330 16.28 -26.75 20.52
C LYS A 330 16.75 -28.00 21.27
N ASN A 331 16.54 -29.18 20.68
CA ASN A 331 16.64 -30.46 21.38
C ASN A 331 17.87 -31.30 20.97
N GLY A 332 18.59 -30.92 19.91
CA GLY A 332 19.70 -31.69 19.35
C GLY A 332 19.27 -32.80 18.40
N ILE A 333 20.20 -33.70 18.07
CA ILE A 333 19.97 -34.88 17.23
C ILE A 333 19.24 -35.95 18.07
N PRO A 334 18.05 -36.42 17.67
CA PRO A 334 17.29 -37.45 18.38
C PRO A 334 17.82 -38.87 18.10
N ASP A 335 17.27 -39.85 18.81
CA ASP A 335 17.43 -41.26 18.47
C ASP A 335 16.71 -41.64 17.16
N ASN A 336 17.03 -42.83 16.63
CA ASN A 336 16.54 -43.31 15.33
C ASN A 336 15.00 -43.35 15.21
N SER A 337 14.26 -43.54 16.31
CA SER A 337 12.80 -43.63 16.27
C SER A 337 12.13 -42.37 15.72
N LYS A 338 12.76 -41.20 15.90
CA LYS A 338 12.24 -39.93 15.35
C LYS A 338 12.43 -39.81 13.85
N TYR A 339 13.50 -40.38 13.32
CA TYR A 339 13.70 -40.46 11.87
C TYR A 339 12.70 -41.45 11.25
N GLU A 340 12.46 -42.60 11.88
CA GLU A 340 11.42 -43.55 11.46
C GLU A 340 9.98 -42.98 11.53
N ASP A 341 9.68 -42.15 12.53
CA ASP A 341 8.41 -41.41 12.62
C ASP A 341 8.27 -40.41 11.45
N VAL A 342 9.35 -39.69 11.09
CA VAL A 342 9.37 -38.77 9.94
C VAL A 342 9.20 -39.53 8.62
N GLU A 343 9.93 -40.63 8.41
CA GLU A 343 9.82 -41.50 7.23
C GLU A 343 8.39 -42.04 7.07
N LYS A 344 7.80 -42.54 8.16
CA LYS A 344 6.39 -42.96 8.21
C LYS A 344 5.46 -41.81 7.80
N LYS A 345 5.67 -40.59 8.33
CA LYS A 345 4.85 -39.42 7.98
C LYS A 345 5.03 -38.98 6.53
N LEU A 346 6.21 -39.12 5.94
CA LEU A 346 6.46 -38.85 4.52
C LEU A 346 5.77 -39.88 3.61
N ILE A 347 5.80 -41.17 3.97
CA ILE A 347 5.06 -42.22 3.27
C ILE A 347 3.55 -41.99 3.37
N GLU A 348 3.02 -41.69 4.56
CA GLU A 348 1.62 -41.30 4.77
C GLU A 348 1.24 -40.04 3.96
N MET A 349 2.14 -39.06 3.86
CA MET A 349 1.95 -37.84 3.07
C MET A 349 1.89 -38.16 1.56
N TYR A 350 2.77 -39.02 1.05
CA TYR A 350 2.74 -39.46 -0.35
C TYR A 350 1.47 -40.25 -0.70
N ALA A 351 1.04 -41.14 0.20
CA ALA A 351 -0.22 -41.87 0.05
C ALA A 351 -1.43 -40.92 -0.01
N ASN A 352 -1.42 -39.86 0.81
CA ASN A 352 -2.47 -38.83 0.84
C ASN A 352 -2.24 -37.67 -0.14
N ARG A 353 -1.24 -37.72 -1.03
CA ARG A 353 -0.79 -36.57 -1.84
C ARG A 353 -1.93 -35.87 -2.58
N ASP A 354 -2.83 -36.62 -3.21
CA ASP A 354 -3.91 -36.05 -4.02
C ASP A 354 -4.93 -35.29 -3.17
N LYS A 355 -5.12 -35.69 -1.91
CA LYS A 355 -5.95 -34.98 -0.92
C LYS A 355 -5.23 -33.76 -0.35
N LEU A 356 -3.92 -33.86 -0.11
CA LEU A 356 -3.09 -32.79 0.45
C LEU A 356 -2.73 -31.70 -0.58
N LEU A 357 -2.75 -32.04 -1.87
CA LEU A 357 -2.66 -31.12 -3.01
C LEU A 357 -4.00 -30.40 -3.27
N ARG A 358 -5.13 -31.00 -2.88
CA ARG A 358 -6.46 -30.39 -2.98
C ARG A 358 -6.73 -29.40 -1.84
N GLU A 359 -7.60 -28.44 -2.11
CA GLU A 359 -7.96 -27.36 -1.18
C GLU A 359 -9.19 -27.72 -0.35
N THR A 360 -9.18 -27.35 0.93
CA THR A 360 -10.39 -27.29 1.76
C THR A 360 -10.35 -26.00 2.58
N ILE A 361 -11.30 -25.11 2.31
CA ILE A 361 -11.40 -23.81 2.99
C ILE A 361 -12.24 -24.00 4.25
N TYR A 362 -11.63 -23.81 5.42
CA TYR A 362 -12.35 -23.88 6.69
C TYR A 362 -12.58 -22.47 7.25
N THR A 363 -13.79 -22.24 7.76
CA THR A 363 -14.18 -21.00 8.45
C THR A 363 -14.37 -21.31 9.93
N THR A 364 -13.47 -20.84 10.79
CA THR A 364 -13.61 -21.00 12.25
C THR A 364 -14.25 -19.75 12.83
N THR A 365 -15.35 -19.93 13.57
CA THR A 365 -16.05 -18.84 14.28
C THR A 365 -15.91 -19.05 15.79
N THR A 366 -15.40 -18.04 16.50
CA THR A 366 -15.26 -18.07 17.96
C THR A 366 -15.95 -16.84 18.57
N ASN A 367 -16.76 -17.05 19.60
CA ASN A 367 -17.43 -15.98 20.34
C ASN A 367 -16.72 -15.77 21.70
N THR A 368 -16.44 -14.53 22.08
CA THR A 368 -15.75 -14.20 23.35
C THR A 368 -16.42 -13.02 24.05
N LYS A 369 -16.64 -13.12 25.37
CA LYS A 369 -17.11 -12.02 26.23
C LYS A 369 -15.92 -11.23 26.77
N ILE A 370 -15.98 -9.89 26.70
CA ILE A 370 -14.93 -9.00 27.21
C ILE A 370 -15.54 -7.89 28.09
N LYS A 371 -14.89 -7.60 29.21
CA LYS A 371 -15.27 -6.54 30.17
C LYS A 371 -14.88 -5.17 29.62
N ILE A 372 -15.75 -4.18 29.73
CA ILE A 372 -15.48 -2.79 29.39
C ILE A 372 -15.50 -1.98 30.70
N LYS A 373 -14.39 -1.31 31.02
CA LYS A 373 -14.34 -0.32 32.11
C LYS A 373 -14.81 1.03 31.59
N SER A 374 -15.57 1.76 32.42
CA SER A 374 -15.91 3.17 32.22
C SER A 374 -14.64 4.05 32.27
N THR A 375 -14.70 5.18 31.58
CA THR A 375 -13.55 6.02 31.23
C THR A 375 -13.19 7.04 32.29
N THR A 376 -11.90 7.40 32.38
CA THR A 376 -11.48 8.73 32.86
C THR A 376 -10.22 9.20 32.14
N SER A 377 -10.03 10.52 32.08
CA SER A 377 -8.81 11.27 31.72
C SER A 377 -7.56 10.72 32.46
N VAL A 378 -6.29 10.97 32.11
CA VAL A 378 -5.63 12.29 31.93
C VAL A 378 -4.30 12.15 31.16
N ASP A 379 -3.77 13.28 30.67
CA ASP A 379 -2.30 13.48 30.59
C ASP A 379 -1.70 13.46 32.00
N GLY A 380 -0.64 12.68 32.24
CA GLY A 380 0.03 12.66 33.54
C GLY A 380 0.99 11.48 33.70
N HIS A 381 2.29 11.75 33.65
CA HIS A 381 3.31 10.75 33.99
C HIS A 381 3.36 10.53 35.51
N ALA A 382 3.10 9.30 35.94
CA ALA A 382 3.57 8.79 37.23
C ALA A 382 4.40 7.54 36.96
N SER A 383 5.69 7.60 37.28
CA SER A 383 6.62 6.47 37.15
C SER A 383 6.38 5.48 38.28
N SER A 384 6.05 4.23 37.95
CA SER A 384 6.20 3.10 38.87
C SER A 384 6.83 1.92 38.15
N SER A 385 8.03 1.56 38.60
CA SER A 385 8.77 0.38 38.17
C SER A 385 8.40 -0.81 39.04
N THR A 386 7.88 -1.88 38.45
CA THR A 386 7.73 -3.18 39.13
C THR A 386 8.37 -4.27 38.29
N THR A 387 9.44 -4.87 38.81
CA THR A 387 10.19 -5.95 38.17
C THR A 387 9.65 -7.31 38.61
N ILE A 388 9.20 -8.14 37.66
CA ILE A 388 9.11 -9.60 37.87
C ILE A 388 9.59 -10.31 36.58
N ASN A 389 10.59 -11.18 36.73
CA ASN A 389 11.04 -12.23 35.81
C ASN A 389 11.48 -11.86 34.38
N GLY A 390 12.56 -11.08 34.29
CA GLY A 390 13.73 -11.47 33.48
C GLY A 390 13.67 -11.36 31.95
N HIS A 391 12.56 -10.95 31.32
CA HIS A 391 12.52 -10.69 29.88
C HIS A 391 11.94 -9.30 29.56
N SER A 392 12.77 -8.45 28.94
CA SER A 392 12.39 -7.11 28.48
C SER A 392 11.35 -7.19 27.36
N VAL A 393 10.08 -6.92 27.69
CA VAL A 393 9.05 -6.61 26.69
C VAL A 393 9.03 -5.10 26.50
N HIS A 394 9.71 -4.61 25.45
CA HIS A 394 9.65 -3.21 25.05
C HIS A 394 8.22 -2.82 24.62
N GLN A 395 7.46 -2.25 25.55
CA GLN A 395 6.30 -1.41 25.22
C GLN A 395 6.78 -0.20 24.42
N ASN A 396 6.52 -0.20 23.11
CA ASN A 396 6.98 0.88 22.23
C ASN A 396 6.15 2.14 22.44
N ASN A 397 6.71 3.10 23.18
CA ASN A 397 6.21 4.46 23.30
C ASN A 397 5.97 5.06 21.90
N ASN A 398 4.71 5.40 21.61
CA ASN A 398 4.24 5.85 20.28
C ASN A 398 4.54 7.34 20.00
N THR A 399 5.56 7.90 20.66
CA THR A 399 6.02 9.28 20.46
C THR A 399 6.83 9.38 19.17
N PRO A 400 6.56 10.35 18.27
CA PRO A 400 7.34 10.52 17.05
C PRO A 400 8.83 10.78 17.35
N LYS A 401 9.70 9.91 16.83
CA LYS A 401 11.15 10.03 16.88
C LYS A 401 11.62 10.80 15.64
N ILE A 402 12.15 12.00 15.87
CA ILE A 402 12.46 12.97 14.81
C ILE A 402 13.97 13.20 14.78
N VAL A 403 14.60 12.94 13.65
CA VAL A 403 15.99 13.33 13.36
C VAL A 403 15.96 14.50 12.39
N ALA A 404 16.63 15.61 12.70
CA ALA A 404 16.81 16.71 11.74
C ALA A 404 18.10 16.51 10.95
N GLU A 405 18.06 16.69 9.63
CA GLU A 405 19.24 16.65 8.76
C GLU A 405 19.27 17.91 7.88
N LYS A 406 20.41 18.63 7.89
CA LYS A 406 20.64 19.80 7.03
C LYS A 406 21.44 19.40 5.79
N SER A 407 21.00 19.86 4.62
CA SER A 407 21.75 19.78 3.36
C SER A 407 22.95 20.73 3.38
N ARG A 408 24.00 20.38 2.63
CA ARG A 408 25.12 21.28 2.31
C ARG A 408 24.74 22.43 1.35
N PHE A 409 23.64 22.28 0.62
CA PHE A 409 23.13 23.28 -0.32
C PHE A 409 22.16 24.24 0.37
N THR A 410 22.11 25.48 -0.11
CA THR A 410 20.97 26.38 0.19
C THR A 410 19.74 25.97 -0.60
N PHE A 411 18.55 26.41 -0.18
CA PHE A 411 17.30 26.13 -0.90
C PHE A 411 17.36 26.62 -2.36
N THR A 412 17.91 27.82 -2.60
CA THR A 412 18.06 28.39 -3.94
C THR A 412 19.01 27.58 -4.83
N GLN A 413 20.12 27.07 -4.28
CA GLN A 413 21.05 26.19 -5.01
C GLN A 413 20.37 24.87 -5.38
N ALA A 414 19.62 24.27 -4.45
CA ALA A 414 18.87 23.05 -4.71
C ALA A 414 17.79 23.27 -5.79
N LEU A 415 17.03 24.36 -5.73
CA LEU A 415 16.04 24.73 -6.75
C LEU A 415 16.69 24.98 -8.13
N ASN A 416 17.85 25.63 -8.18
CA ASN A 416 18.61 25.78 -9.44
C ASN A 416 19.03 24.43 -10.04
N ALA A 417 19.49 23.50 -9.22
CA ALA A 417 19.84 22.15 -9.66
C ALA A 417 18.60 21.34 -10.11
N GLN A 418 17.44 21.55 -9.46
CA GLN A 418 16.18 20.95 -9.90
C GLN A 418 15.73 21.47 -11.27
N MET A 419 15.74 22.79 -11.49
CA MET A 419 15.33 23.37 -12.78
C MET A 419 16.30 23.02 -13.92
N SER A 420 17.60 22.87 -13.64
CA SER A 420 18.61 22.57 -14.66
C SER A 420 18.75 21.08 -15.01
N ARG A 421 18.47 20.16 -14.06
CA ARG A 421 18.74 18.71 -14.24
C ARG A 421 17.61 17.80 -13.79
N GLY A 422 16.79 18.22 -12.84
CA GLY A 422 15.70 17.41 -12.26
C GLY A 422 14.46 17.25 -13.15
N ASN A 423 14.40 17.95 -14.29
CA ASN A 423 13.32 17.89 -15.28
C ASN A 423 11.90 17.86 -14.65
N PRO A 424 11.56 18.80 -13.75
CA PRO A 424 10.33 18.73 -12.97
C PRO A 424 9.11 18.86 -13.90
N LYS A 425 8.15 17.94 -13.76
CA LYS A 425 6.92 17.90 -14.55
C LYS A 425 5.68 18.21 -13.69
N LYS A 426 4.67 18.78 -14.34
CA LYS A 426 3.34 19.09 -13.80
C LYS A 426 2.29 18.36 -14.65
N SER A 427 1.33 17.68 -14.03
CA SER A 427 0.21 17.06 -14.76
C SER A 427 -0.85 18.13 -15.11
N VAL A 428 -1.38 18.06 -16.33
CA VAL A 428 -2.40 19.01 -16.86
C VAL A 428 -3.61 18.29 -17.47
N GLY A 429 -3.99 17.13 -16.95
CA GLY A 429 -5.18 16.39 -17.36
C GLY A 429 -5.06 15.60 -18.67
N TYR A 430 -4.41 16.18 -19.69
CA TYR A 430 -4.16 15.54 -21.00
C TYR A 430 -2.71 15.05 -21.18
N GLY A 431 -1.83 15.33 -20.22
CA GLY A 431 -0.42 14.98 -20.29
C GLY A 431 0.45 15.63 -19.21
N TRP A 432 1.75 15.72 -19.49
CA TRP A 432 2.77 16.28 -18.61
C TRP A 432 3.49 17.45 -19.28
N ILE A 433 3.52 18.61 -18.61
CA ILE A 433 4.30 19.78 -19.04
C ILE A 433 5.47 20.01 -18.08
N ASN A 434 6.42 20.86 -18.46
CA ASN A 434 7.45 21.34 -17.54
C ASN A 434 6.79 22.15 -16.41
N ALA A 435 7.10 21.82 -15.16
CA ALA A 435 6.68 22.61 -14.02
C ALA A 435 7.39 23.96 -14.01
N THR A 436 6.70 25.02 -13.59
CA THR A 436 7.35 26.33 -13.44
C THR A 436 8.33 26.29 -12.26
N ARG A 437 9.26 27.26 -12.25
CA ARG A 437 10.20 27.43 -11.12
C ARG A 437 9.46 27.64 -9.79
N GLN A 438 8.37 28.40 -9.81
CA GLN A 438 7.54 28.64 -8.63
C GLN A 438 6.84 27.35 -8.15
N GLN A 439 6.18 26.62 -9.06
CA GLN A 439 5.55 25.33 -8.74
C GLN A 439 6.55 24.32 -8.16
N THR A 440 7.77 24.28 -8.71
CA THR A 440 8.86 23.41 -8.21
C THR A 440 9.34 23.86 -6.83
N SER A 441 9.51 25.16 -6.61
CA SER A 441 9.86 25.76 -5.31
C SER A 441 8.84 25.38 -4.23
N ASP A 442 7.55 25.58 -4.51
CA ASP A 442 6.47 25.31 -3.56
C ASP A 442 6.37 23.81 -3.22
N ALA A 443 6.53 22.94 -4.22
CA ALA A 443 6.49 21.49 -4.05
C ALA A 443 7.70 20.92 -3.28
N MET A 444 8.86 21.59 -3.29
CA MET A 444 10.07 21.14 -2.60
C MET A 444 10.35 21.85 -1.27
N ASN A 445 9.51 22.78 -0.81
CA ASN A 445 9.74 23.58 0.40
C ASN A 445 9.62 22.74 1.70
N PRO A 446 10.73 22.46 2.41
CA PRO A 446 10.71 21.55 3.55
C PRO A 446 9.96 22.11 4.76
N LYS A 447 9.87 23.44 4.93
CA LYS A 447 9.14 24.08 6.03
C LYS A 447 7.64 23.83 5.86
N THR A 448 7.09 24.21 4.71
CA THR A 448 5.67 24.02 4.37
C THR A 448 5.26 22.54 4.44
N ILE A 449 6.14 21.64 4.00
CA ILE A 449 5.94 20.19 4.08
C ILE A 449 5.87 19.72 5.55
N TRP A 450 6.82 20.13 6.38
CA TRP A 450 6.91 19.70 7.78
C TRP A 450 5.74 20.21 8.64
N ASP A 451 5.38 21.47 8.47
CA ASP A 451 4.36 22.13 9.30
C ASP A 451 2.97 21.51 9.05
N SER A 452 2.71 20.99 7.83
CA SER A 452 1.52 20.22 7.51
C SER A 452 1.40 18.91 8.32
N SER A 453 0.23 18.67 8.90
CA SER A 453 -0.11 17.41 9.59
C SER A 453 -0.12 16.18 8.67
N THR A 454 -0.38 16.39 7.37
CA THR A 454 -0.38 15.34 6.33
C THR A 454 0.95 15.30 5.58
N GLN A 455 1.45 16.45 5.09
CA GLN A 455 2.64 16.45 4.23
C GLN A 455 3.93 16.12 4.98
N ARG A 456 3.98 16.21 6.32
CA ARG A 456 5.12 15.69 7.10
C ARG A 456 5.39 14.19 6.87
N TYR A 457 4.42 13.42 6.39
CA TYR A 457 4.66 12.02 5.98
C TYR A 457 5.55 11.90 4.73
N GLN A 458 5.83 12.99 3.99
CA GLN A 458 6.91 13.02 3.01
C GLN A 458 8.29 12.82 3.67
N MET A 459 8.41 13.21 4.94
CA MET A 459 9.60 13.09 5.79
C MET A 459 9.51 11.89 6.76
N LEU A 460 8.54 10.98 6.57
CA LEU A 460 8.54 9.68 7.26
C LEU A 460 9.78 8.89 6.82
N ASN A 461 10.49 8.30 7.78
CA ASN A 461 11.65 7.45 7.50
C ASN A 461 11.18 6.08 6.99
N LEU A 462 11.19 5.94 5.67
CA LEU A 462 10.80 4.74 4.93
C LEU A 462 11.76 3.57 5.14
N GLY A 463 12.98 3.87 5.61
CA GLY A 463 14.04 2.90 5.91
C GLY A 463 14.01 2.32 7.32
N LYS A 464 12.87 2.38 8.00
CA LYS A 464 12.64 1.80 9.33
C LYS A 464 11.35 0.98 9.36
N TYR A 465 11.47 -0.29 9.73
CA TYR A 465 10.35 -1.17 10.08
C TYR A 465 9.65 -0.69 11.35
N GLN A 466 8.31 -0.64 11.35
CA GLN A 466 7.53 -0.15 12.50
C GLN A 466 6.89 -1.26 13.33
N GLY A 467 6.65 -2.46 12.78
CA GLY A 467 5.97 -3.55 13.49
C GLY A 467 4.44 -3.47 13.41
N VAL A 468 3.88 -2.96 12.31
CA VAL A 468 2.43 -2.86 12.12
C VAL A 468 1.80 -4.27 12.03
N PRO A 469 0.78 -4.59 12.86
CA PRO A 469 0.17 -5.92 12.85
C PRO A 469 -0.43 -6.28 11.49
N VAL A 470 -0.18 -7.52 11.02
CA VAL A 470 -0.67 -8.04 9.72
C VAL A 470 -2.18 -7.83 9.53
N LYS A 471 -2.99 -7.97 10.59
CA LYS A 471 -4.43 -7.68 10.56
C LYS A 471 -4.76 -6.25 10.11
N LYS A 472 -3.96 -5.26 10.56
CA LYS A 472 -4.10 -3.85 10.15
C LYS A 472 -3.63 -3.64 8.72
N LEU A 473 -2.56 -4.30 8.29
CA LEU A 473 -2.11 -4.27 6.89
C LEU A 473 -3.19 -4.84 5.94
N ASN A 474 -3.83 -5.97 6.30
CA ASN A 474 -4.93 -6.54 5.52
C ASN A 474 -6.17 -5.64 5.45
N GLN A 475 -6.44 -4.79 6.45
CA GLN A 475 -7.50 -3.77 6.37
C GLN A 475 -7.25 -2.74 5.26
N LEU A 476 -5.99 -2.39 4.99
CA LEU A 476 -5.61 -1.49 3.90
C LEU A 476 -5.75 -2.17 2.53
N LEU A 477 -5.32 -3.43 2.46
CA LEU A 477 -5.28 -4.27 1.26
C LEU A 477 -6.65 -4.87 0.86
N ASN A 478 -7.70 -4.67 1.65
CA ASN A 478 -9.02 -5.16 1.31
C ASN A 478 -9.53 -4.57 -0.03
N GLY A 479 -10.01 -5.44 -0.94
CA GLY A 479 -10.45 -5.07 -2.30
C GLY A 479 -9.35 -4.67 -3.30
N LYS A 480 -8.06 -4.79 -2.93
CA LYS A 480 -6.90 -4.35 -3.74
C LYS A 480 -6.38 -5.44 -4.70
N GLY A 481 -7.29 -6.07 -5.45
CA GLY A 481 -6.93 -7.04 -6.48
C GLY A 481 -6.04 -8.16 -5.93
N THR A 482 -4.94 -8.47 -6.60
CA THR A 482 -3.99 -9.53 -6.20
C THR A 482 -3.17 -9.18 -4.95
N LEU A 483 -3.18 -7.92 -4.50
CA LEU A 483 -2.62 -7.50 -3.21
C LEU A 483 -3.54 -7.83 -2.02
N HIS A 484 -4.77 -8.28 -2.26
CA HIS A 484 -5.71 -8.66 -1.20
C HIS A 484 -5.12 -9.72 -0.27
N ASN A 485 -5.27 -9.51 1.04
CA ASN A 485 -4.71 -10.33 2.13
C ASN A 485 -3.18 -10.54 2.14
N GLN A 486 -2.40 -9.83 1.30
CA GLN A 486 -0.94 -9.95 1.24
C GLN A 486 -0.20 -9.25 2.39
N GLY A 487 -0.89 -8.84 3.46
CA GLY A 487 -0.30 -8.09 4.58
C GLY A 487 0.82 -8.84 5.30
N LYS A 488 0.83 -10.18 5.27
CA LYS A 488 1.97 -10.96 5.75
C LYS A 488 3.19 -10.78 4.86
N ALA A 489 3.05 -10.87 3.53
CA ALA A 489 4.15 -10.64 2.60
C ALA A 489 4.72 -9.23 2.72
N PHE A 490 3.87 -8.21 2.91
CA PHE A 490 4.35 -6.85 3.21
C PHE A 490 5.10 -6.78 4.55
N ALA A 491 4.60 -7.39 5.62
CA ALA A 491 5.28 -7.42 6.91
C ALA A 491 6.63 -8.15 6.85
N ASP A 492 6.68 -9.33 6.20
CA ASP A 492 7.89 -10.13 6.03
C ASP A 492 8.94 -9.37 5.19
N ALA A 493 8.54 -8.81 4.05
CA ALA A 493 9.39 -8.02 3.18
C ALA A 493 9.94 -6.76 3.89
N CYS A 494 9.08 -6.06 4.62
CA CYS A 494 9.45 -4.87 5.38
C CYS A 494 10.33 -5.21 6.58
N LYS A 495 10.14 -6.35 7.25
CA LYS A 495 11.05 -6.81 8.30
C LYS A 495 12.42 -7.17 7.71
N LYS A 496 12.46 -7.96 6.63
CA LYS A 496 13.69 -8.42 5.95
C LYS A 496 14.53 -7.25 5.42
N TYR A 497 13.89 -6.28 4.77
CA TYR A 497 14.57 -5.11 4.19
C TYR A 497 14.44 -3.84 5.05
N ASN A 498 14.04 -3.97 6.32
CA ASN A 498 13.87 -2.88 7.29
C ASN A 498 13.09 -1.67 6.71
N LEU A 499 12.02 -1.90 5.96
CA LEU A 499 11.20 -0.85 5.34
C LEU A 499 9.96 -0.52 6.16
N ASN A 500 9.41 0.66 5.95
CA ASN A 500 8.12 1.04 6.50
C ASN A 500 6.96 0.36 5.75
N GLU A 501 6.10 -0.34 6.49
CA GLU A 501 5.03 -1.17 5.95
C GLU A 501 3.92 -0.37 5.26
N ILE A 502 3.58 0.80 5.82
CA ILE A 502 2.48 1.64 5.31
C ILE A 502 2.90 2.30 4.00
N TYR A 503 4.16 2.75 3.92
CA TYR A 503 4.76 3.21 2.69
C TYR A 503 4.80 2.13 1.62
N LEU A 504 5.31 0.92 1.91
CA LEU A 504 5.43 -0.12 0.89
C LEU A 504 4.05 -0.52 0.33
N ILE A 505 3.02 -0.55 1.18
CA ILE A 505 1.61 -0.76 0.75
C ILE A 505 1.07 0.42 -0.08
N ALA A 506 1.30 1.66 0.34
CA ALA A 506 0.87 2.86 -0.40
C ALA A 506 1.50 2.91 -1.79
N HIS A 507 2.81 2.65 -1.86
CA HIS A 507 3.58 2.56 -3.09
C HIS A 507 3.02 1.45 -4.00
N ALA A 508 2.92 0.23 -3.50
CA ALA A 508 2.41 -0.90 -4.26
C ALA A 508 0.99 -0.65 -4.79
N ILE A 509 0.09 -0.07 -3.99
CA ILE A 509 -1.29 0.22 -4.42
C ILE A 509 -1.34 1.27 -5.53
N LEU A 510 -0.48 2.29 -5.52
CA LEU A 510 -0.44 3.30 -6.56
C LEU A 510 0.04 2.72 -7.90
N GLU A 511 1.28 2.20 -7.92
CA GLU A 511 1.95 1.76 -9.16
C GLU A 511 1.28 0.54 -9.81
N SER A 512 0.51 -0.25 -9.04
CA SER A 512 -0.24 -1.40 -9.55
C SER A 512 -1.72 -1.14 -9.87
N GLY A 513 -2.19 0.11 -9.75
CA GLY A 513 -3.61 0.44 -9.93
C GLY A 513 -4.53 -0.34 -8.99
N ASN A 514 -4.20 -0.41 -7.70
CA ASN A 514 -4.84 -1.25 -6.67
C ASN A 514 -4.70 -2.76 -6.92
N GLY A 515 -3.53 -3.25 -7.38
CA GLY A 515 -3.27 -4.66 -7.61
C GLY A 515 -4.03 -5.26 -8.79
N LYS A 516 -4.38 -4.43 -9.78
CA LYS A 516 -5.29 -4.77 -10.90
C LYS A 516 -4.74 -4.40 -12.28
N SER A 517 -3.64 -3.64 -12.36
CA SER A 517 -3.00 -3.32 -13.65
C SER A 517 -2.58 -4.59 -14.39
N TYR A 518 -2.40 -4.50 -15.72
CA TYR A 518 -1.95 -5.63 -16.54
C TYR A 518 -0.72 -6.33 -15.93
N PHE A 519 0.28 -5.56 -15.50
CA PHE A 519 1.52 -6.03 -14.87
C PHE A 519 1.36 -6.62 -13.45
N ALA A 520 0.31 -6.25 -12.72
CA ALA A 520 0.07 -6.68 -11.34
C ALA A 520 -1.03 -7.75 -11.19
N SER A 521 -1.82 -7.96 -12.24
CA SER A 521 -3.00 -8.83 -12.23
C SER A 521 -2.69 -10.33 -12.26
N GLY A 522 -1.44 -10.72 -12.52
CA GLY A 522 -1.05 -12.13 -12.70
C GLY A 522 -1.36 -12.71 -14.08
N LYS A 523 -2.09 -11.97 -14.95
CA LYS A 523 -2.49 -12.42 -16.31
C LYS A 523 -1.33 -12.84 -17.23
N THR A 524 -0.10 -12.43 -16.90
CA THR A 524 1.12 -12.69 -17.67
C THR A 524 2.00 -13.81 -17.05
N GLY A 525 1.49 -14.50 -16.02
CA GLY A 525 2.22 -15.49 -15.22
C GLY A 525 3.19 -14.89 -14.20
N VAL A 526 3.22 -13.56 -14.06
CA VAL A 526 4.10 -12.82 -13.15
C VAL A 526 3.39 -11.60 -12.56
N TYR A 527 3.97 -11.04 -11.51
CA TYR A 527 3.43 -9.93 -10.73
C TYR A 527 4.48 -8.82 -10.62
N ASN A 528 4.09 -7.58 -10.91
CA ASN A 528 4.92 -6.40 -10.71
C ASN A 528 4.07 -5.28 -10.10
N TYR A 529 4.32 -4.98 -8.83
CA TYR A 529 3.53 -4.01 -8.07
C TYR A 529 4.13 -2.61 -7.98
N PHE A 530 5.34 -2.41 -8.51
CA PHE A 530 6.14 -1.20 -8.29
C PHE A 530 6.65 -0.58 -9.59
N GLY A 531 6.14 -1.04 -10.75
CA GLY A 531 6.56 -0.57 -12.07
C GLY A 531 8.01 -0.88 -12.44
N ILE A 532 8.67 -1.81 -11.74
CA ILE A 532 10.12 -2.01 -11.87
C ILE A 532 10.43 -2.63 -13.23
N GLY A 533 11.31 -2.00 -13.99
CA GLY A 533 11.63 -2.40 -15.37
C GLY A 533 10.60 -1.93 -16.41
N ALA A 534 9.57 -1.16 -16.04
CA ALA A 534 8.80 -0.38 -17.01
C ALA A 534 9.62 0.83 -17.47
N PHE A 535 9.58 1.14 -18.76
CA PHE A 535 10.13 2.37 -19.33
C PHE A 535 9.02 3.14 -20.06
N ASP A 536 9.11 4.47 -20.15
CA ASP A 536 8.06 5.30 -20.77
C ASP A 536 7.74 4.90 -22.22
N ASN A 537 8.76 4.48 -22.98
CA ASN A 537 8.63 3.98 -24.35
C ASN A 537 8.43 2.45 -24.46
N ASN A 538 8.58 1.70 -23.36
CA ASN A 538 8.37 0.26 -23.31
C ASN A 538 7.94 -0.18 -21.89
N PRO A 539 6.68 0.09 -21.49
CA PRO A 539 6.19 -0.31 -20.18
C PRO A 539 6.05 -1.84 -20.06
N ASN A 540 5.93 -2.54 -21.20
CA ASN A 540 5.83 -3.99 -21.26
C ASN A 540 7.10 -4.71 -20.78
N ASN A 541 8.27 -4.05 -20.76
CA ASN A 541 9.51 -4.61 -20.21
C ASN A 541 9.42 -4.96 -18.71
N ALA A 542 8.42 -4.43 -17.99
CA ALA A 542 8.09 -4.83 -16.62
C ALA A 542 7.76 -6.34 -16.49
N ILE A 543 7.30 -6.99 -17.56
CA ILE A 543 6.96 -8.43 -17.59
C ILE A 543 8.21 -9.33 -17.72
N PRO A 544 9.09 -9.21 -18.73
CA PRO A 544 10.32 -9.99 -18.79
C PRO A 544 11.22 -9.70 -17.58
N PHE A 545 11.25 -8.47 -17.06
CA PHE A 545 11.95 -8.16 -15.80
C PHE A 545 11.39 -8.97 -14.62
N ALA A 546 10.07 -8.95 -14.39
CA ALA A 546 9.44 -9.72 -13.33
C ALA A 546 9.65 -11.23 -13.50
N ARG A 547 9.69 -11.72 -14.75
CA ARG A 547 9.92 -13.14 -15.08
C ARG A 547 11.36 -13.58 -14.84
N SER A 548 12.36 -12.77 -15.18
CA SER A 548 13.77 -13.08 -14.89
C SER A 548 14.06 -13.07 -13.39
N HIS A 549 13.37 -12.23 -12.63
CA HIS A 549 13.49 -12.14 -11.16
C HIS A 549 12.57 -13.11 -10.40
N GLY A 550 11.86 -14.02 -11.08
CA GLY A 550 11.03 -15.05 -10.44
C GLY A 550 9.82 -14.51 -9.67
N TRP A 551 9.27 -13.35 -10.06
CA TRP A 551 8.13 -12.72 -9.39
C TRP A 551 6.79 -13.37 -9.79
N THR A 552 6.69 -14.67 -9.57
CA THR A 552 5.62 -15.53 -10.08
C THR A 552 4.46 -15.69 -9.09
N SER A 553 4.57 -15.11 -7.89
CA SER A 553 3.46 -14.95 -6.95
C SER A 553 3.42 -13.53 -6.37
N PRO A 554 2.26 -13.09 -5.83
CA PRO A 554 2.15 -11.81 -5.15
C PRO A 554 3.21 -11.58 -4.07
N ALA A 555 3.49 -12.61 -3.27
CA ALA A 555 4.49 -12.53 -2.20
C ALA A 555 5.92 -12.38 -2.75
N LYS A 556 6.30 -13.15 -3.77
CA LYS A 556 7.62 -13.05 -4.43
C LYS A 556 7.82 -11.64 -5.00
N ALA A 557 6.81 -11.06 -5.64
CA ALA A 557 6.85 -9.69 -6.17
C ALA A 557 6.91 -8.59 -5.09
N ILE A 558 6.18 -8.74 -3.98
CA ILE A 558 6.24 -7.81 -2.85
C ILE A 558 7.64 -7.81 -2.21
N ILE A 559 8.22 -9.00 -2.00
CA ILE A 559 9.57 -9.17 -1.43
C ILE A 559 10.64 -8.66 -2.41
N GLY A 560 10.51 -8.94 -3.72
CA GLY A 560 11.42 -8.46 -4.76
C GLY A 560 11.39 -6.93 -4.92
N GLY A 561 10.20 -6.33 -4.94
CA GLY A 561 10.06 -4.87 -4.98
C GLY A 561 10.57 -4.18 -3.72
N ALA A 562 10.38 -4.77 -2.54
CA ALA A 562 11.00 -4.29 -1.31
C ALA A 562 12.53 -4.29 -1.37
N LYS A 563 13.14 -5.35 -1.92
CA LYS A 563 14.58 -5.42 -2.18
C LYS A 563 15.04 -4.25 -3.06
N PHE A 564 14.37 -4.06 -4.20
CA PHE A 564 14.69 -2.99 -5.15
C PHE A 564 14.58 -1.59 -4.52
N VAL A 565 13.52 -1.31 -3.75
CA VAL A 565 13.37 -0.02 -3.06
C VAL A 565 14.48 0.20 -2.03
N ARG A 566 14.83 -0.84 -1.26
CA ARG A 566 15.91 -0.81 -0.25
C ARG A 566 17.26 -0.53 -0.90
N GLU A 567 17.66 -1.32 -1.89
CA GLU A 567 18.96 -1.23 -2.56
C GLU A 567 19.07 0.00 -3.46
N GLY A 568 18.03 0.28 -4.23
CA GLY A 568 17.97 1.39 -5.17
C GLY A 568 17.97 2.76 -4.51
N TYR A 569 17.23 2.94 -3.40
CA TYR A 569 16.98 4.26 -2.81
C TYR A 569 17.41 4.38 -1.35
N ILE A 570 16.93 3.49 -0.46
CA ILE A 570 17.14 3.67 0.98
C ILE A 570 18.63 3.56 1.34
N ASN A 571 19.34 2.58 0.77
CA ASN A 571 20.78 2.40 0.99
C ASN A 571 21.64 3.52 0.36
N LYS A 572 21.11 4.24 -0.65
CA LYS A 572 21.72 5.46 -1.20
C LYS A 572 21.41 6.72 -0.37
N GLY A 573 20.84 6.56 0.83
CA GLY A 573 20.50 7.66 1.72
C GLY A 573 19.18 8.38 1.38
N GLN A 574 18.38 7.86 0.44
CA GLN A 574 17.07 8.42 0.09
C GLN A 574 15.95 7.75 0.89
N ASN A 575 16.03 7.88 2.21
CA ASN A 575 15.19 7.16 3.17
C ASN A 575 13.84 7.85 3.50
N THR A 576 13.46 8.91 2.78
CA THR A 576 12.17 9.61 2.90
C THR A 576 11.58 9.83 1.50
N LEU A 577 10.26 9.98 1.35
CA LEU A 577 9.66 10.34 0.04
C LEU A 577 10.29 11.65 -0.48
N TYR A 578 10.48 12.62 0.43
CA TYR A 578 11.14 13.88 0.14
C TYR A 578 12.52 13.68 -0.49
N ARG A 579 13.36 12.79 0.09
CA ARG A 579 14.69 12.48 -0.45
C ARG A 579 14.63 11.68 -1.76
N MET A 580 13.66 10.78 -1.91
CA MET A 580 13.45 10.03 -3.16
C MET A 580 13.09 10.95 -4.32
N ARG A 581 12.33 12.04 -4.11
CA ARG A 581 11.96 13.00 -5.15
C ARG A 581 12.96 14.13 -5.33
N TRP A 582 13.44 14.75 -4.25
CA TRP A 582 14.20 16.01 -4.32
C TRP A 582 15.70 15.84 -4.09
N ASN A 583 16.12 14.69 -3.56
CA ASN A 583 17.51 14.33 -3.23
C ASN A 583 18.33 15.51 -2.65
N PRO A 584 18.03 15.98 -1.42
CA PRO A 584 18.72 17.14 -0.85
C PRO A 584 20.23 16.94 -0.65
N LYS A 585 20.76 15.71 -0.74
CA LYS A 585 22.21 15.41 -0.71
C LYS A 585 22.88 15.60 -2.08
N ASN A 586 22.15 15.38 -3.17
CA ASN A 586 22.57 15.66 -4.54
C ASN A 586 21.38 16.14 -5.42
N PRO A 587 20.95 17.41 -5.27
CA PRO A 587 19.74 17.91 -5.93
C PRO A 587 19.82 17.82 -7.46
N GLY A 588 18.70 17.53 -8.11
CA GLY A 588 18.65 17.30 -9.56
C GLY A 588 19.04 15.88 -10.01
N TYR A 589 19.58 15.01 -9.15
CA TYR A 589 20.07 13.68 -9.53
C TYR A 589 19.35 12.53 -8.81
N HIS A 590 19.27 11.36 -9.47
CA HIS A 590 18.75 10.09 -8.95
C HIS A 590 17.39 10.23 -8.23
N GLN A 591 16.36 10.63 -8.99
CA GLN A 591 15.02 10.93 -8.46
C GLN A 591 14.03 9.85 -8.88
N TYR A 592 13.11 9.47 -7.98
CA TYR A 592 12.12 8.43 -8.23
C TYR A 592 11.09 8.81 -9.30
N ALA A 593 10.75 10.10 -9.39
CA ALA A 593 9.72 10.61 -10.29
C ALA A 593 10.05 12.04 -10.73
N THR A 594 9.62 12.41 -11.94
CA THR A 594 9.71 13.78 -12.48
C THR A 594 8.52 14.64 -12.05
N ALA A 595 7.34 14.04 -11.79
CA ALA A 595 6.15 14.73 -11.29
C ALA A 595 6.42 15.42 -9.95
N ILE A 596 6.17 16.74 -9.85
CA ILE A 596 6.41 17.50 -8.62
C ILE A 596 5.46 17.11 -7.47
N GLU A 597 4.27 16.60 -7.81
CA GLU A 597 3.22 16.23 -6.85
C GLU A 597 3.37 14.79 -6.29
N TRP A 598 4.34 14.00 -6.79
CA TRP A 598 4.48 12.59 -6.43
C TRP A 598 4.58 12.38 -4.90
N CYS A 599 5.42 13.16 -4.23
CA CYS A 599 5.51 13.13 -2.77
C CYS A 599 4.20 13.50 -2.08
N GLN A 600 3.46 14.47 -2.64
CA GLN A 600 2.21 14.97 -2.05
C GLN A 600 1.13 13.88 -2.08
N PHE A 601 0.98 13.17 -3.19
CA PHE A 601 0.04 12.06 -3.31
C PHE A 601 0.42 10.87 -2.43
N GLN A 602 1.71 10.49 -2.43
CA GLN A 602 2.21 9.39 -1.60
C GLN A 602 2.06 9.68 -0.09
N ALA A 603 2.49 10.85 0.39
CA ALA A 603 2.37 11.22 1.80
C ALA A 603 0.93 11.33 2.27
N THR A 604 0.03 11.86 1.42
CA THR A 604 -1.41 11.89 1.71
C THR A 604 -1.98 10.48 1.85
N THR A 605 -1.56 9.55 0.99
CA THR A 605 -1.98 8.14 1.04
C THR A 605 -1.47 7.45 2.31
N ILE A 606 -0.19 7.62 2.65
CA ILE A 606 0.42 7.07 3.86
C ILE A 606 -0.27 7.60 5.13
N ALA A 607 -0.46 8.92 5.24
CA ALA A 607 -1.14 9.54 6.37
C ALA A 607 -2.58 9.01 6.54
N ASN A 608 -3.31 8.89 5.43
CA ASN A 608 -4.66 8.32 5.42
C ASN A 608 -4.66 6.84 5.82
N TYR A 609 -3.66 6.07 5.43
CA TYR A 609 -3.56 4.64 5.79
C TYR A 609 -3.27 4.45 7.27
N TYR A 610 -2.30 5.20 7.84
CA TYR A 610 -2.06 5.27 9.28
C TYR A 610 -3.34 5.63 10.04
N LYS A 611 -4.04 6.69 9.63
CA LYS A 611 -5.33 7.10 10.21
C LYS A 611 -6.38 5.99 10.13
N ARG A 612 -6.53 5.32 8.98
CA ARG A 612 -7.52 4.25 8.74
C ARG A 612 -7.30 3.02 9.62
N ILE A 613 -6.05 2.70 9.96
CA ILE A 613 -5.72 1.59 10.88
C ILE A 613 -5.63 2.02 12.35
N GLY A 614 -5.80 3.31 12.66
CA GLY A 614 -5.69 3.83 14.03
C GLY A 614 -4.26 3.85 14.58
N LEU A 615 -3.27 4.03 13.73
CA LEU A 615 -1.85 4.17 14.10
C LEU A 615 -1.29 5.51 13.61
N ARG A 616 -0.04 5.82 13.96
CA ARG A 616 0.72 6.98 13.50
C ARG A 616 2.10 6.56 13.04
N GLY A 617 2.74 7.34 12.17
CA GLY A 617 4.16 7.17 11.86
C GLY A 617 5.02 7.40 13.11
N VAL A 618 6.04 6.57 13.31
CA VAL A 618 6.95 6.69 14.47
C VAL A 618 8.25 7.40 14.11
N TYR A 619 8.89 7.04 12.99
CA TYR A 619 10.22 7.53 12.64
C TYR A 619 10.15 8.61 11.55
N PHE A 620 10.73 9.79 11.79
CA PHE A 620 10.79 10.89 10.83
C PHE A 620 12.22 11.41 10.67
N THR A 621 12.57 11.80 9.44
CA THR A 621 13.81 12.53 9.12
C THR A 621 13.41 13.88 8.53
N ARG A 622 13.51 14.94 9.33
CA ARG A 622 13.18 16.31 8.97
C ARG A 622 14.33 16.91 8.15
N ASP A 623 14.20 16.87 6.83
CA ASP A 623 15.12 17.53 5.91
C ASP A 623 15.03 19.07 6.02
N GLN A 624 16.17 19.73 5.97
CA GLN A 624 16.34 21.18 5.93
C GLN A 624 17.45 21.55 4.94
N TYR A 625 17.45 22.79 4.42
CA TYR A 625 18.60 23.36 3.71
C TYR A 625 19.41 24.24 4.66
N ARG A 626 20.67 24.51 4.31
CA ARG A 626 21.55 25.42 5.07
C ARG A 626 21.12 26.87 4.90
#